data_AF-A0A0G4E5D4-F1
#
_entry.id   AF-A0A0G4E5D4-F1
#
_cell.length_a   1.000
_cell.length_b   1.000
_cell.length_c   1.000
_cell.angle_alpha   90.00
_cell.angle_beta   90.00
_cell.angle_gamma   90.00
#
_symmetry.space_group_name_H-M   'P 1'
#
loop_
_entity.id
_entity.type
_entity.pdbx_description
1 polymer ?
#
loop_
_entity_poly.entity_id
_entity_poly.type
_entity_poly.pdbx_seq_one_letter_code
_entity_poly.pdbx_strand_id
1 'polypeptide(L)'
;MASFPQRVQDNILPLSVGDTLPEVFTEWLFTERAYDYGKPTKTCELCEQESLRYHFEIRNRFTQKTLWVGSHCILKYQVPVFEQGNAVSDVDAKKHLSHLMKKMQMDSCLATLQRMAGAEGSSILQLALDYYRKHAVLSPRHAYSIFWRLRSHRIDHNPSAFKVNLKPVELQEELREMVSGHVHTFWPALTSKQKELASALGHNPPAT
;
A
#
# COMPACT_ATOMS: atom_id res chain seq x y z
N MET A 1 24.29 -6.28 -23.53
CA MET A 1 23.09 -6.03 -22.72
C MET A 1 22.03 -5.42 -23.62
N ALA A 2 20.84 -6.03 -23.70
CA ALA A 2 19.73 -5.48 -24.48
C ALA A 2 19.29 -4.12 -23.89
N SER A 3 18.93 -3.16 -24.75
CA SER A 3 18.40 -1.86 -24.31
C SER A 3 17.03 -2.04 -23.63
N PHE A 4 16.62 -1.07 -22.81
CA PHE A 4 15.31 -1.13 -22.14
C PHE A 4 14.14 -1.36 -23.14
N PRO A 5 14.07 -0.66 -24.30
CA PRO A 5 13.06 -0.94 -25.31
C PRO A 5 13.16 -2.34 -25.92
N GLN A 6 14.37 -2.87 -26.11
CA GLN A 6 14.58 -4.20 -26.71
C GLN A 6 13.98 -5.30 -25.84
N ARG A 7 14.24 -5.28 -24.52
CA ARG A 7 13.69 -6.27 -23.59
C ARG A 7 12.16 -6.31 -23.62
N VAL A 8 11.55 -5.13 -23.69
CA VAL A 8 10.09 -5.03 -23.80
C VAL A 8 9.58 -5.68 -25.08
N GLN A 9 10.24 -5.43 -26.22
CA GLN A 9 9.90 -6.09 -27.49
C GLN A 9 10.02 -7.61 -27.40
N ASP A 10 11.17 -8.08 -26.90
CA ASP A 10 11.50 -9.50 -26.80
C ASP A 10 10.48 -10.25 -25.92
N ASN A 11 9.93 -9.59 -24.90
CA ASN A 11 9.01 -10.21 -23.96
C ASN A 11 7.53 -10.12 -24.38
N ILE A 12 7.11 -9.07 -25.11
CA ILE A 12 5.69 -8.86 -25.44
C ILE A 12 5.31 -9.33 -26.85
N LEU A 13 6.19 -9.17 -27.84
CA LEU A 13 5.88 -9.52 -29.23
C LEU A 13 5.58 -11.02 -29.40
N PRO A 14 6.37 -11.96 -28.83
CA PRO A 14 6.11 -13.40 -29.00
C PRO A 14 4.80 -13.88 -28.35
N LEU A 15 4.18 -13.04 -27.52
CA LEU A 15 2.95 -13.34 -26.78
C LEU A 15 1.72 -12.64 -27.38
N SER A 16 1.91 -11.87 -28.46
CA SER A 16 0.90 -11.02 -29.08
C SER A 16 0.58 -11.47 -30.51
N VAL A 17 -0.46 -10.90 -31.10
CA VAL A 17 -0.82 -11.15 -32.51
C VAL A 17 -0.14 -10.14 -33.43
N GLY A 18 -0.07 -8.87 -33.02
CA GLY A 18 0.60 -7.81 -33.77
C GLY A 18 2.13 -7.90 -33.78
N ASP A 19 2.73 -7.19 -34.72
CA ASP A 19 4.18 -7.25 -34.99
C ASP A 19 4.94 -6.00 -34.51
N THR A 20 4.22 -4.95 -34.10
CA THR A 20 4.82 -3.69 -33.62
C THR A 20 4.38 -3.35 -32.20
N LEU A 21 5.26 -2.68 -31.43
CA LEU A 21 4.96 -2.28 -30.04
C LEU A 21 3.64 -1.51 -29.88
N PRO A 22 3.34 -0.46 -30.68
CA PRO A 22 2.09 0.27 -30.53
C PRO A 22 0.87 -0.61 -30.73
N GLU A 23 0.89 -1.50 -31.73
CA GLU A 23 -0.21 -2.41 -32.03
C GLU A 23 -0.41 -3.41 -30.89
N VAL A 24 0.66 -4.09 -30.47
CA VAL A 24 0.56 -5.12 -29.44
C VAL A 24 0.05 -4.55 -28.12
N PHE A 25 0.47 -3.35 -27.69
CA PHE A 25 -0.04 -2.78 -26.44
C PHE A 25 -1.54 -2.51 -26.44
N THR A 26 -2.19 -2.38 -27.62
CA THR A 26 -3.66 -2.29 -27.69
C THR A 26 -4.36 -3.62 -27.37
N GLU A 27 -3.64 -4.75 -27.43
CA GLU A 27 -4.15 -6.10 -27.17
C GLU A 27 -4.12 -6.46 -25.68
N TRP A 28 -3.28 -5.79 -24.90
CA TRP A 28 -3.08 -6.09 -23.49
C TRP A 28 -3.98 -5.22 -22.61
N LEU A 29 -4.39 -5.77 -21.47
CA LEU A 29 -5.17 -5.05 -20.47
C LEU A 29 -4.75 -5.45 -19.06
N PHE A 30 -4.84 -4.53 -18.12
CA PHE A 30 -4.71 -4.84 -16.71
C PHE A 30 -5.92 -5.66 -16.23
N THR A 31 -5.65 -6.74 -15.50
CA THR A 31 -6.68 -7.74 -15.12
C THR A 31 -7.31 -7.50 -13.75
N GLU A 32 -6.98 -6.41 -13.07
CA GLU A 32 -7.29 -6.15 -11.66
C GLU A 32 -6.57 -7.07 -10.66
N ARG A 33 -5.82 -8.08 -11.13
CA ARG A 33 -5.03 -8.95 -10.26
C ARG A 33 -3.69 -8.30 -9.94
N ALA A 34 -3.43 -8.13 -8.65
CA ALA A 34 -2.19 -7.58 -8.13
C ALA A 34 -1.69 -8.40 -6.93
N TYR A 35 -0.39 -8.35 -6.69
CA TYR A 35 0.25 -9.09 -5.60
C TYR A 35 1.31 -8.23 -4.90
N ASP A 36 1.32 -8.24 -3.57
CA ASP A 36 2.37 -7.67 -2.73
C ASP A 36 3.26 -8.78 -2.15
N TYR A 37 4.52 -8.82 -2.57
CA TYR A 37 5.52 -9.77 -2.05
C TYR A 37 6.10 -9.35 -0.70
N GLY A 38 5.73 -8.18 -0.17
CA GLY A 38 6.20 -7.60 1.09
C GLY A 38 7.62 -7.04 1.03
N LYS A 39 8.47 -7.53 0.11
CA LYS A 39 9.85 -7.07 -0.13
C LYS A 39 10.12 -6.90 -1.63
N PRO A 40 10.99 -5.96 -2.02
CA PRO A 40 11.37 -5.71 -3.41
C PRO A 40 12.27 -6.83 -3.93
N THR A 41 11.68 -7.95 -4.35
CA THR A 41 12.42 -9.18 -4.69
C THR A 41 12.08 -9.75 -6.07
N LYS A 42 11.14 -9.14 -6.77
CA LYS A 42 10.66 -9.65 -8.06
C LYS A 42 11.17 -8.84 -9.23
N THR A 43 11.09 -9.47 -10.40
CA THR A 43 11.52 -8.91 -11.67
C THR A 43 10.30 -8.71 -12.55
N CYS A 44 10.20 -7.55 -13.19
CA CYS A 44 9.17 -7.25 -14.16
C CYS A 44 9.29 -8.21 -15.36
N GLU A 45 8.24 -8.96 -15.67
CA GLU A 45 8.27 -9.88 -16.82
C GLU A 45 8.22 -9.16 -18.17
N LEU A 46 7.97 -7.84 -18.19
CA LEU A 46 7.97 -7.03 -19.40
C LEU A 46 9.33 -6.37 -19.67
N CYS A 47 9.85 -5.60 -18.71
CA CYS A 47 11.07 -4.80 -18.90
C CYS A 47 12.32 -5.35 -18.20
N GLU A 48 12.18 -6.46 -17.47
CA GLU A 48 13.22 -7.12 -16.68
C GLU A 48 13.85 -6.24 -15.60
N GLN A 49 13.17 -5.16 -15.20
CA GLN A 49 13.61 -4.39 -14.04
C GLN A 49 13.39 -5.21 -12.77
N GLU A 50 14.48 -5.40 -12.02
CA GLU A 50 14.49 -6.11 -10.75
C GLU A 50 13.97 -5.25 -9.58
N SER A 51 13.92 -5.86 -8.39
CA SER A 51 13.56 -5.20 -7.12
C SER A 51 12.13 -4.65 -7.09
N LEU A 52 11.18 -5.32 -7.74
CA LEU A 52 9.76 -5.05 -7.59
C LEU A 52 9.20 -5.69 -6.32
N ARG A 53 8.46 -4.90 -5.55
CA ARG A 53 7.64 -5.39 -4.43
C ARG A 53 6.23 -5.79 -4.88
N TYR A 54 5.68 -5.06 -5.83
CA TYR A 54 4.31 -5.24 -6.32
C TYR A 54 4.32 -5.71 -7.76
N HIS A 55 3.51 -6.73 -8.06
CA HIS A 55 3.21 -7.16 -9.41
C HIS A 55 1.76 -6.91 -9.75
N PHE A 56 1.52 -6.62 -11.02
CA PHE A 56 0.21 -6.40 -11.63
C PHE A 56 0.12 -7.30 -12.85
N GLU A 57 -0.91 -8.13 -12.92
CA GLU A 57 -1.11 -9.04 -14.06
C GLU A 57 -1.76 -8.26 -15.21
N ILE A 58 -1.06 -8.23 -16.34
CA ILE A 58 -1.63 -7.83 -17.63
C ILE A 58 -1.90 -9.08 -18.46
N ARG A 59 -2.93 -9.03 -19.31
CA ARG A 59 -3.34 -10.14 -20.17
C ARG A 59 -3.59 -9.68 -21.58
N ASN A 60 -3.11 -10.43 -22.55
CA ASN A 60 -3.46 -10.26 -23.95
C ASN A 60 -4.88 -10.80 -24.20
N ARG A 61 -5.77 -9.98 -24.73
CA ARG A 61 -7.19 -10.34 -24.96
C ARG A 61 -7.39 -11.38 -26.07
N PHE A 62 -6.44 -11.52 -26.99
CA PHE A 62 -6.51 -12.45 -28.12
C PHE A 62 -5.83 -13.79 -27.81
N THR A 63 -4.62 -13.76 -27.26
CA THR A 63 -3.82 -14.97 -26.99
C THR A 63 -4.04 -15.54 -25.58
N GLN A 64 -4.71 -14.79 -24.70
CA GLN A 64 -4.89 -15.09 -23.27
C GLN A 64 -3.58 -15.25 -22.47
N LYS A 65 -2.43 -14.92 -23.08
CA LYS A 65 -1.14 -14.91 -22.38
C LYS A 65 -1.12 -13.79 -21.34
N THR A 66 -0.42 -14.02 -20.24
CA THR A 66 -0.31 -13.08 -19.13
C THR A 66 1.14 -12.74 -18.86
N LEU A 67 1.36 -11.55 -18.28
CA LEU A 67 2.64 -11.11 -17.74
C LEU A 67 2.40 -10.42 -16.39
N TRP A 68 3.31 -10.64 -15.46
CA TRP A 68 3.38 -9.90 -14.20
C TRP A 68 4.37 -8.74 -14.31
N VAL A 69 3.84 -7.53 -14.21
CA VAL A 69 4.61 -6.30 -14.47
C VAL A 69 4.58 -5.35 -13.28
N GLY A 70 5.53 -4.41 -13.26
CA GLY A 70 5.48 -3.27 -12.35
C GLY A 70 4.47 -2.21 -12.82
N SER A 71 3.92 -1.43 -11.89
CA SER A 71 2.98 -0.33 -12.20
C SER A 71 3.57 0.70 -13.17
N HIS A 72 4.89 0.92 -13.11
CA HIS A 72 5.58 1.81 -14.04
C HIS A 72 5.43 1.35 -15.50
N CYS A 73 5.45 0.04 -15.78
CA CYS A 73 5.27 -0.47 -17.13
C CYS A 73 3.85 -0.26 -17.64
N ILE A 74 2.84 -0.49 -16.79
CA ILE A 74 1.42 -0.22 -17.12
C ILE A 74 1.26 1.25 -17.52
N LEU A 75 1.80 2.17 -16.72
CA LEU A 75 1.67 3.62 -16.97
C LEU A 75 2.50 4.09 -18.17
N LYS A 76 3.74 3.61 -18.31
CA LYS A 76 4.66 4.03 -19.37
C LYS A 76 4.19 3.61 -20.76
N TYR A 77 3.60 2.42 -20.87
CA TYR A 77 3.10 1.86 -22.12
C TYR A 77 1.58 2.00 -22.27
N GLN A 78 0.94 2.78 -21.38
CA GLN A 78 -0.50 3.07 -21.42
C GLN A 78 -1.35 1.80 -21.58
N VAL A 79 -0.98 0.74 -20.87
CA VAL A 79 -1.77 -0.50 -20.87
C VAL A 79 -3.14 -0.16 -20.29
N PRO A 80 -4.24 -0.40 -21.03
CA PRO A 80 -5.59 -0.09 -20.59
C PRO A 80 -5.91 -0.64 -19.20
N VAL A 81 -6.38 0.27 -18.34
CA VAL A 81 -6.94 -0.02 -17.01
C VAL A 81 -8.43 0.25 -17.08
N PHE A 82 -9.24 -0.63 -16.51
CA PHE A 82 -10.69 -0.54 -16.57
C PHE A 82 -11.30 -0.35 -15.19
N GLU A 83 -12.20 0.62 -15.05
CA GLU A 83 -13.09 0.73 -13.90
C GLU A 83 -14.53 0.58 -14.37
N GLN A 84 -15.28 -0.31 -13.73
CA GLN A 84 -16.70 -0.57 -14.07
C GLN A 84 -16.93 -0.87 -15.56
N GLY A 85 -15.97 -1.54 -16.21
CA GLY A 85 -16.04 -1.92 -17.63
C GLY A 85 -15.59 -0.86 -18.62
N ASN A 86 -15.20 0.34 -18.17
CA ASN A 86 -14.72 1.42 -19.05
C ASN A 86 -13.23 1.67 -18.85
N ALA A 87 -12.51 1.88 -19.96
CA ALA A 87 -11.11 2.28 -19.90
C ALA A 87 -11.02 3.67 -19.25
N VAL A 88 -10.13 3.81 -18.26
CA VAL A 88 -9.96 5.07 -17.53
C VAL A 88 -8.82 5.90 -18.13
N SER A 89 -8.81 7.19 -17.78
CA SER A 89 -7.71 8.09 -18.15
C SER A 89 -6.38 7.67 -17.51
N ASP A 90 -5.24 8.09 -18.06
CA ASP A 90 -3.92 7.83 -17.45
C ASP A 90 -3.81 8.34 -16.00
N VAL A 91 -4.47 9.47 -15.71
CA VAL A 91 -4.53 10.05 -14.37
C VAL A 91 -5.27 9.13 -13.41
N ASP A 92 -6.40 8.58 -13.84
CA ASP A 92 -7.22 7.69 -13.02
C ASP A 92 -6.61 6.30 -12.92
N ALA A 93 -5.98 5.78 -13.98
CA ALA A 93 -5.17 4.56 -13.93
C ALA A 93 -4.06 4.66 -12.87
N LYS A 94 -3.35 5.79 -12.83
CA LYS A 94 -2.32 6.05 -11.80
C LYS A 94 -2.93 6.09 -10.39
N LYS A 95 -4.09 6.72 -10.21
CA LYS A 95 -4.79 6.74 -8.91
C LYS A 95 -5.21 5.33 -8.50
N HIS A 96 -5.77 4.56 -9.42
CA HIS A 96 -6.23 3.20 -9.19
C HIS A 96 -5.10 2.27 -8.76
N LEU A 97 -4.01 2.23 -9.53
CA LEU A 97 -2.81 1.44 -9.16
C LEU A 97 -2.24 1.87 -7.81
N SER A 98 -2.19 3.18 -7.55
CA SER A 98 -1.73 3.70 -6.25
C SER A 98 -2.65 3.30 -5.10
N HIS A 99 -3.96 3.25 -5.34
CA HIS A 99 -4.95 2.81 -4.36
C HIS A 99 -4.79 1.30 -4.08
N LEU A 100 -4.63 0.48 -5.11
CA LEU A 100 -4.33 -0.95 -4.97
C LEU A 100 -3.07 -1.20 -4.15
N MET A 101 -1.97 -0.48 -4.44
CA MET A 101 -0.72 -0.59 -3.68
C MET A 101 -0.92 -0.25 -2.19
N LYS A 102 -1.61 0.86 -1.89
CA LYS A 102 -1.90 1.27 -0.51
C LYS A 102 -2.76 0.23 0.22
N LYS A 103 -3.76 -0.33 -0.46
CA LYS A 103 -4.62 -1.38 0.07
C LYS A 103 -3.81 -2.64 0.40
N MET A 104 -3.03 -3.15 -0.57
CA MET A 104 -2.21 -4.34 -0.36
C MET A 104 -1.16 -4.14 0.76
N GLN A 105 -0.53 -2.95 0.83
CA GLN A 105 0.40 -2.61 1.92
C GLN A 105 -0.29 -2.66 3.29
N MET A 106 -1.51 -2.10 3.39
CA MET A 106 -2.30 -2.15 4.62
C MET A 106 -2.69 -3.59 4.98
N ASP A 107 -3.18 -4.37 4.01
CA ASP A 107 -3.59 -5.75 4.23
C ASP A 107 -2.40 -6.62 4.71
N SER A 108 -1.24 -6.46 4.08
CA SER A 108 0.02 -7.12 4.47
C SER A 108 0.48 -6.73 5.88
N CYS A 109 0.36 -5.45 6.22
CA CYS A 109 0.65 -4.93 7.56
C CYS A 109 -0.27 -5.53 8.62
N LEU A 110 -1.59 -5.50 8.40
CA LEU A 110 -2.58 -6.06 9.32
C LEU A 110 -2.42 -7.58 9.49
N ALA A 111 -2.12 -8.31 8.41
CA ALA A 111 -1.84 -9.73 8.49
C ALA A 111 -0.57 -10.04 9.31
N THR A 112 0.45 -9.17 9.22
CA THR A 112 1.66 -9.30 10.04
C THR A 112 1.39 -9.00 11.51
N LEU A 113 0.67 -7.91 11.82
CA LEU A 113 0.25 -7.59 13.18
C LEU A 113 -0.62 -8.69 13.79
N GLN A 114 -1.52 -9.31 13.03
CA GLN A 114 -2.35 -10.43 13.50
C GLN A 114 -1.52 -11.65 13.88
N ARG A 115 -0.54 -12.02 13.05
CA ARG A 115 0.38 -13.13 13.37
C ARG A 115 1.19 -12.85 14.63
N MET A 116 1.65 -11.61 14.80
CA MET A 116 2.34 -11.19 16.02
C MET A 116 1.43 -11.29 17.25
N ALA A 117 0.19 -10.83 17.14
CA ALA A 117 -0.78 -10.88 18.24
C ALA A 117 -1.01 -12.30 18.76
N GLY A 118 -0.99 -13.28 17.85
CA GLY A 118 -1.03 -14.71 18.19
C GLY A 118 0.28 -15.22 18.81
N ALA A 119 1.42 -14.87 18.21
CA ALA A 119 2.74 -15.33 18.67
C ALA A 119 3.13 -14.80 20.05
N GLU A 120 2.78 -13.55 20.37
CA GLU A 120 3.10 -12.91 21.65
C GLU A 120 2.01 -13.08 22.72
N GLY A 121 0.84 -13.65 22.36
CA GLY A 121 -0.29 -13.81 23.28
C GLY A 121 -0.89 -12.48 23.79
N SER A 122 -0.69 -11.37 23.06
CA SER A 122 -1.11 -10.03 23.52
C SER A 122 -2.59 -9.78 23.26
N SER A 123 -3.38 -9.83 24.33
CA SER A 123 -4.78 -9.41 24.30
C SER A 123 -4.95 -7.96 23.86
N ILE A 124 -4.02 -7.07 24.22
CA ILE A 124 -4.09 -5.64 23.87
C ILE A 124 -3.93 -5.42 22.36
N LEU A 125 -3.02 -6.15 21.70
CA LEU A 125 -2.87 -6.04 20.25
C LEU A 125 -4.07 -6.63 19.51
N GLN A 126 -4.59 -7.77 19.99
CA GLN A 126 -5.78 -8.39 19.42
C GLN A 126 -6.98 -7.43 19.50
N LEU A 127 -7.23 -6.84 20.67
CA LEU A 127 -8.28 -5.84 20.88
C LEU A 127 -8.10 -4.62 19.97
N ALA A 128 -6.88 -4.11 19.83
CA ALA A 128 -6.59 -2.97 18.95
C ALA A 128 -6.88 -3.30 17.46
N LEU A 129 -6.52 -4.49 17.00
CA LEU A 129 -6.77 -4.94 15.63
C LEU A 129 -8.26 -5.17 15.37
N ASP A 130 -8.98 -5.78 16.30
CA ASP A 130 -10.41 -6.02 16.18
C ASP A 130 -11.20 -4.70 16.22
N TYR A 131 -10.79 -3.77 17.08
CA TYR A 131 -11.33 -2.42 17.10
C TYR A 131 -11.11 -1.71 15.76
N TYR A 132 -9.89 -1.77 15.22
CA TYR A 132 -9.58 -1.14 13.93
C TYR A 132 -10.38 -1.75 12.78
N ARG A 133 -10.53 -3.08 12.73
CA ARG A 133 -11.36 -3.76 11.70
C ARG A 133 -12.81 -3.30 11.75
N LYS A 134 -13.35 -3.11 12.95
CA LYS A 134 -14.75 -2.71 13.17
C LYS A 134 -15.01 -1.23 12.87
N HIS A 135 -14.06 -0.35 13.22
CA HIS A 135 -14.29 1.09 13.24
C HIS A 135 -13.45 1.87 12.21
N ALA A 136 -12.46 1.25 11.57
CA ALA A 136 -11.48 1.86 10.68
C ALA A 136 -10.72 3.06 11.29
N VAL A 137 -10.69 3.13 12.62
CA VAL A 137 -10.00 4.16 13.42
C VAL A 137 -9.43 3.53 14.70
N LEU A 138 -8.45 4.18 15.31
CA LEU A 138 -7.80 3.78 16.56
C LEU A 138 -8.10 4.80 17.67
N SER A 139 -8.18 4.33 18.92
CA SER A 139 -7.98 5.21 20.09
C SER A 139 -6.49 5.52 20.26
N PRO A 140 -6.10 6.53 21.07
CA PRO A 140 -4.69 6.80 21.38
C PRO A 140 -3.89 5.59 21.90
N ARG A 141 -4.45 4.81 22.84
CA ARG A 141 -3.82 3.59 23.39
C ARG A 141 -3.71 2.50 22.33
N HIS A 142 -4.73 2.29 21.50
CA HIS A 142 -4.65 1.34 20.38
C HIS A 142 -3.60 1.78 19.35
N ALA A 143 -3.52 3.09 19.06
CA ALA A 143 -2.50 3.65 18.18
C ALA A 143 -1.09 3.40 18.72
N TYR A 144 -0.84 3.71 20.00
CA TYR A 144 0.45 3.39 20.61
C TYR A 144 0.78 1.89 20.55
N SER A 145 -0.18 1.02 20.90
CA SER A 145 -0.01 -0.44 20.86
C SER A 145 0.42 -0.93 19.46
N ILE A 146 -0.23 -0.43 18.41
CA ILE A 146 0.10 -0.80 17.03
C ILE A 146 1.44 -0.18 16.60
N PHE A 147 1.61 1.13 16.73
CA PHE A 147 2.79 1.83 16.22
C PHE A 147 4.09 1.43 16.93
N TRP A 148 4.02 1.08 18.22
CA TRP A 148 5.18 0.56 18.94
C TRP A 148 5.69 -0.74 18.28
N ARG A 149 4.78 -1.64 17.89
CA ARG A 149 5.11 -2.92 17.20
C ARG A 149 5.58 -2.70 15.77
N LEU A 150 4.93 -1.79 15.05
CA LEU A 150 5.36 -1.43 13.71
C LEU A 150 6.80 -0.92 13.72
N ARG A 151 7.15 -0.09 14.70
CA ARG A 151 8.51 0.43 14.89
C ARG A 151 9.50 -0.64 15.35
N SER A 152 9.17 -1.40 16.40
CA SER A 152 10.09 -2.37 16.99
C SER A 152 10.42 -3.53 16.05
N HIS A 153 9.47 -3.92 15.19
CA HIS A 153 9.66 -5.00 14.21
C HIS A 153 9.96 -4.50 12.80
N ARG A 154 10.14 -3.18 12.61
CA ARG A 154 10.44 -2.55 11.30
C ARG A 154 9.45 -3.00 10.21
N ILE A 155 8.17 -3.05 10.56
CA ILE A 155 7.11 -3.42 9.62
C ILE A 155 6.86 -2.21 8.74
N ASP A 156 7.00 -2.41 7.42
CA ASP A 156 6.70 -1.35 6.48
C ASP A 156 5.21 -1.00 6.47
N HIS A 157 4.91 0.29 6.56
CA HIS A 157 3.55 0.80 6.64
C HIS A 157 3.49 2.27 6.23
N ASN A 158 2.30 2.73 5.86
CA ASN A 158 1.99 4.14 5.77
C ASN A 158 1.32 4.61 7.07
N PRO A 159 1.98 5.45 7.91
CA PRO A 159 1.41 5.93 9.16
C PRO A 159 0.03 6.58 9.00
N SER A 160 -0.17 7.38 7.95
CA SER A 160 -1.42 8.11 7.73
C SER A 160 -2.59 7.20 7.32
N ALA A 161 -2.33 5.92 7.02
CA ALA A 161 -3.39 4.95 6.76
C ALA A 161 -4.06 4.47 8.07
N PHE A 162 -3.38 4.58 9.22
CA PHE A 162 -3.95 4.30 10.54
C PHE A 162 -4.56 5.57 11.14
N LYS A 163 -5.85 5.79 10.88
CA LYS A 163 -6.58 6.95 11.42
C LYS A 163 -6.71 6.84 12.93
N VAL A 164 -6.34 7.89 13.66
CA VAL A 164 -6.59 8.02 15.10
C VAL A 164 -7.83 8.88 15.32
N ASN A 165 -8.76 8.44 16.18
CA ASN A 165 -9.93 9.21 16.55
C ASN A 165 -9.65 10.01 17.83
N LEU A 166 -9.78 11.33 17.74
CA LEU A 166 -9.65 12.26 18.87
C LEU A 166 -10.89 13.16 19.03
N LYS A 167 -12.02 12.80 18.39
CA LYS A 167 -13.25 13.59 18.50
C LYS A 167 -13.92 13.48 19.87
N PRO A 168 -14.09 12.27 20.45
CA PRO A 168 -14.70 12.13 21.77
C PRO A 168 -13.81 12.72 22.86
N VAL A 169 -14.42 13.35 23.87
CA VAL A 169 -13.70 13.97 24.99
C VAL A 169 -12.91 12.91 25.74
N GLU A 170 -13.46 11.71 25.90
CA GLU A 170 -12.82 10.58 26.58
C GLU A 170 -11.50 10.18 25.90
N LEU A 171 -11.44 10.26 24.57
CA LEU A 171 -10.21 9.96 23.82
C LEU A 171 -9.21 11.12 23.86
N GLN A 172 -9.67 12.35 24.11
CA GLN A 172 -8.77 13.49 24.34
C GLN A 172 -8.16 13.44 25.73
N GLU A 173 -8.95 13.06 26.75
CA GLU A 173 -8.43 12.76 28.09
C GLU A 173 -7.44 11.60 28.06
N GLU A 174 -7.79 10.51 27.35
CA GLU A 174 -6.88 9.38 27.14
C GLU A 174 -5.56 9.84 26.53
N LEU A 175 -5.59 10.73 25.52
CA LEU A 175 -4.39 11.29 24.92
C LEU A 175 -3.60 12.11 25.95
N ARG A 176 -4.26 13.04 26.66
CA ARG A 176 -3.64 13.95 27.64
C ARG A 176 -2.88 13.20 28.74
N GLU A 177 -3.43 12.07 29.19
CA GLU A 177 -2.82 11.23 30.24
C GLU A 177 -1.61 10.42 29.73
N MET A 178 -1.41 10.30 28.43
CA MET A 178 -0.30 9.52 27.88
C MET A 178 1.05 10.18 28.13
N VAL A 179 2.07 9.35 28.34
CA VAL A 179 3.47 9.82 28.28
C VAL A 179 3.76 10.33 26.87
N SER A 180 4.35 11.53 26.75
CA SER A 180 4.60 12.15 25.44
C SER A 180 5.39 11.26 24.46
N GLY A 181 6.33 10.44 24.95
CA GLY A 181 7.04 9.46 24.11
C GLY A 181 6.12 8.39 23.48
N HIS A 182 5.01 8.04 24.13
CA HIS A 182 4.00 7.15 23.54
C HIS A 182 3.25 7.85 22.43
N VAL A 183 2.88 9.12 22.63
CA VAL A 183 2.22 9.94 21.60
C VAL A 183 3.13 10.16 20.39
N HIS A 184 4.42 10.38 20.62
CA HIS A 184 5.44 10.48 19.56
C HIS A 184 5.48 9.24 18.67
N THR A 185 5.17 8.06 19.22
CA THR A 185 5.22 6.78 18.50
C THR A 185 4.19 6.74 17.36
N PHE A 186 3.03 7.37 17.51
CA PHE A 186 2.00 7.47 16.46
C PHE A 186 1.79 8.89 15.93
N TRP A 187 2.65 9.84 16.30
CA TRP A 187 2.63 11.23 15.80
C TRP A 187 2.56 11.34 14.27
N PRO A 188 3.25 10.50 13.47
CA PRO A 188 3.16 10.54 12.01
C PRO A 188 1.77 10.18 11.45
N ALA A 189 0.92 9.52 12.24
CA ALA A 189 -0.45 9.17 11.87
C ALA A 189 -1.45 10.32 12.09
N LEU A 190 -1.08 11.31 12.90
CA LEU A 190 -1.95 12.44 13.24
C LEU A 190 -2.02 13.45 12.08
N THR A 191 -3.22 13.94 11.80
CA THR A 191 -3.43 15.09 10.92
C THR A 191 -2.90 16.39 11.55
N SER A 192 -2.70 17.44 10.77
CA SER A 192 -2.23 18.74 11.29
C SER A 192 -3.09 19.27 12.44
N LYS A 193 -4.43 19.23 12.30
CA LYS A 193 -5.37 19.63 13.36
C LYS A 193 -5.25 18.77 14.62
N GLN A 194 -4.97 17.48 14.47
CA GLN A 194 -4.78 16.58 15.60
C GLN A 194 -3.44 16.79 16.30
N LYS A 195 -2.39 17.20 15.56
CA LYS A 195 -1.11 17.60 16.14
C LYS A 195 -1.25 18.88 16.94
N GLU A 196 -1.99 19.87 16.42
CA GLU A 196 -2.33 21.10 17.16
C GLU A 196 -3.09 20.78 18.46
N LEU A 197 -4.11 19.90 18.38
CA LEU A 197 -4.84 19.43 19.56
C LEU A 197 -3.90 18.70 20.55
N ALA A 198 -3.04 17.80 20.08
CA ALA A 198 -2.09 17.10 20.94
C ALA A 198 -1.13 18.08 21.66
N SER A 199 -0.65 19.12 20.96
CA SER A 199 0.14 20.19 21.56
C SER A 199 -0.63 20.96 22.62
N ALA A 200 -1.90 21.31 22.36
CA ALA A 200 -2.76 21.97 23.34
C ALA A 200 -3.02 21.09 24.59
N LEU A 201 -2.95 19.76 24.44
CA LEU A 201 -3.05 18.79 25.52
C LEU A 201 -1.72 18.50 26.22
N GLY A 202 -0.62 19.18 25.85
CA GLY A 202 0.68 19.09 26.52
C GLY A 202 1.72 18.22 25.82
N HIS A 203 1.46 17.71 24.60
CA HIS A 203 2.42 16.93 23.83
C HIS A 203 3.10 17.76 22.74
N ASN A 204 4.37 18.11 22.95
CA ASN A 204 5.16 18.76 21.92
C ASN A 204 5.53 17.79 20.78
N PRO A 205 5.74 18.28 19.54
CA PRO A 205 6.25 17.45 18.45
C PRO A 205 7.57 16.74 18.81
N PRO A 206 7.82 15.51 18.32
CA PRO A 206 9.11 14.85 18.51
C PRO A 206 10.23 15.66 17.83
N ALA A 207 11.43 15.65 18.42
CA ALA A 207 12.60 16.23 17.77
C ALA A 207 12.89 15.49 16.46
N THR A 208 13.16 16.25 15.40
CA THR A 208 13.57 15.74 14.08
C THR A 208 14.96 15.13 14.12
#